data_AF-A0A6F9A1Y9-F1
#
_entry.id   AF-A0A6F9A1Y9-F1
#
_cell.length_a   1.000
_cell.length_b   1.000
_cell.length_c   1.000
_cell.angle_alpha   90.00
_cell.angle_beta   90.00
_cell.angle_gamma   90.00
#
_symmetry.space_group_name_H-M   'P 1'
#
loop_
_entity.id
_entity.type
_entity.pdbx_description
1 polymer ?
#
loop_
_entity_poly.entity_id
_entity_poly.type
_entity_poly.pdbx_seq_one_letter_code
_entity_poly.pdbx_strand_id
1 'polypeptide(L)'
;TKTGVYLLQDGNEEPYNIRLHLAKDILTIQEQDVICVSGEPFYSSERTVTIRRQTIEGFGLSIKGGAEHKIPVVISKISKEQKAELSGLLFIGDGILQVQVLRNAGEEVTLTVSFLKKTPAFLKLPLCEDCTCVPSDQSSGTSSPLCDSGLHLNYHPNNTDTLSCSSWPTSPGLRWEKRWVDLRLIPLLHSHLSQHIPGSDVCRKNAFQVIAVDGVCSGVITCPTAEDCLDWLQAIATNISALTKHNVKKINKNFPVNQQIIFMGWVDEKEQDSVQDRMYSSKFLALRGSSLFKFSAPP
;
A
#
# COMPACT_ATOMS: atom_id res chain seq x y z
N THR A 1 -17.20 -7.10 3.19
CA THR A 1 -15.86 -6.82 2.64
C THR A 1 -15.27 -5.68 3.44
N LYS A 2 -13.95 -5.65 3.67
CA LYS A 2 -13.27 -4.60 4.47
C LYS A 2 -12.19 -3.95 3.62
N THR A 3 -12.03 -2.63 3.69
CA THR A 3 -11.04 -1.90 2.88
C THR A 3 -10.38 -0.81 3.72
N GLY A 4 -9.08 -0.56 3.52
CA GLY A 4 -8.37 0.56 4.15
C GLY A 4 -6.99 0.79 3.54
N VAL A 5 -6.38 1.93 3.86
CA VAL A 5 -5.04 2.32 3.38
C VAL A 5 -4.03 2.19 4.52
N TYR A 6 -2.92 1.51 4.26
CA TYR A 6 -1.93 1.13 5.27
C TYR A 6 -0.51 1.22 4.69
N LEU A 7 0.50 1.04 5.54
CA LEU A 7 1.88 0.96 5.11
C LEU A 7 2.30 -0.50 4.94
N LEU A 8 2.91 -0.82 3.81
CA LEU A 8 3.52 -2.12 3.57
C LEU A 8 5.03 -1.97 3.54
N GLN A 9 5.72 -2.87 4.23
CA GLN A 9 7.17 -3.04 4.17
C GLN A 9 7.50 -4.45 3.67
N ASP A 10 8.25 -4.52 2.58
CA ASP A 10 8.71 -5.77 1.99
C ASP A 10 10.22 -5.92 2.17
N GLY A 11 10.64 -6.90 2.96
CA GLY A 11 12.04 -7.07 3.36
C GLY A 11 12.66 -5.80 3.96
N ASN A 12 13.77 -5.37 3.38
CA ASN A 12 14.53 -4.18 3.82
C ASN A 12 14.15 -2.90 3.07
N GLU A 13 13.09 -2.91 2.26
CA GLU A 13 12.63 -1.72 1.55
C GLU A 13 11.96 -0.73 2.51
N GLU A 14 11.92 0.56 2.13
CA GLU A 14 11.16 1.54 2.88
C GLU A 14 9.64 1.25 2.82
N PRO A 15 8.89 1.51 3.92
CA PRO A 15 7.44 1.39 3.90
C PRO A 15 6.79 2.31 2.86
N TYR A 16 5.75 1.81 2.19
CA TYR A 16 4.96 2.56 1.21
C TYR A 16 3.46 2.31 1.38
N ASN A 17 2.65 3.26 0.88
CA ASN A 17 1.19 3.18 1.00
C ASN A 17 0.62 2.09 0.10
N ILE A 18 -0.24 1.26 0.67
CA ILE A 18 -1.03 0.26 -0.02
C ILE A 18 -2.51 0.40 0.36
N ARG A 19 -3.39 -0.11 -0.48
CA ARG A 19 -4.79 -0.34 -0.13
C ARG A 19 -5.01 -1.83 0.08
N LEU A 20 -5.51 -2.19 1.25
CA LEU A 20 -5.98 -3.53 1.54
C LEU A 20 -7.46 -3.64 1.22
N HIS A 21 -7.84 -4.73 0.56
CA HIS A 21 -9.22 -5.09 0.31
C HIS A 21 -9.44 -6.56 0.68
N LEU A 22 -10.22 -6.80 1.73
CA LEU A 22 -10.58 -8.13 2.22
C LEU A 22 -11.92 -8.57 1.65
N ALA A 23 -11.85 -9.51 0.70
CA ALA A 23 -12.97 -10.32 0.27
C ALA A 23 -13.13 -11.55 1.17
N LYS A 24 -14.13 -12.39 0.87
CA LYS A 24 -14.44 -13.58 1.69
C LYS A 24 -13.31 -14.62 1.66
N ASP A 25 -12.67 -14.77 0.51
CA ASP A 25 -11.70 -15.82 0.20
C ASP A 25 -10.33 -15.31 -0.22
N ILE A 26 -10.19 -13.99 -0.45
CA ILE A 26 -8.96 -13.36 -0.93
C ILE A 26 -8.71 -12.05 -0.16
N LEU A 27 -7.47 -11.82 0.23
CA LEU A 27 -6.95 -10.50 0.62
C LEU A 27 -6.20 -9.91 -0.58
N THR A 28 -6.71 -8.81 -1.11
CA THR A 28 -6.09 -8.06 -2.20
C THR A 28 -5.27 -6.91 -1.63
N ILE A 29 -4.01 -6.83 -2.02
CA ILE A 29 -3.09 -5.73 -1.75
C ILE A 29 -2.97 -4.94 -3.03
N GLN A 30 -3.28 -3.65 -2.99
CA GLN A 30 -3.20 -2.76 -4.14
C GLN A 30 -2.16 -1.68 -3.89
N GLU A 31 -1.38 -1.35 -4.91
CA GLU A 31 -0.51 -0.18 -4.92
C GLU A 31 -1.14 0.94 -5.75
N GLN A 32 -0.73 2.17 -5.49
CA GLN A 32 -1.19 3.30 -6.28
C GLN A 32 -0.34 3.40 -7.55
N ASP A 33 -0.99 3.49 -8.72
CA ASP A 33 -0.32 3.61 -10.01
C ASP A 33 -1.06 4.61 -10.92
N VAL A 34 -0.42 5.05 -11.99
CA VAL A 34 -1.03 5.87 -13.04
C VAL A 34 -1.11 5.05 -14.31
N ILE A 35 -2.33 4.67 -14.69
CA ILE A 35 -2.59 3.78 -15.82
C ILE A 35 -3.27 4.52 -16.97
N CYS A 36 -2.98 4.09 -18.20
CA CYS A 36 -3.71 4.57 -19.37
C CYS A 36 -5.06 3.87 -19.43
N VAL A 37 -6.14 4.64 -19.56
CA VAL A 37 -7.52 4.13 -19.55
C VAL A 37 -8.19 4.24 -20.92
N SER A 38 -7.44 4.65 -21.94
CA SER A 38 -7.91 4.81 -23.32
C SER A 38 -7.00 4.06 -24.30
N GLY A 39 -7.59 3.24 -25.16
CA GLY A 39 -6.87 2.58 -26.27
C GLY A 39 -6.16 1.27 -25.89
N GLU A 40 -5.57 0.63 -26.91
CA GLU A 40 -4.80 -0.62 -26.84
C GLU A 40 -3.80 -0.64 -25.66
N PRO A 41 -3.51 -1.82 -25.06
CA PRO A 41 -2.61 -1.92 -23.92
C PRO A 41 -1.21 -1.41 -24.27
N PHE A 42 -0.92 -0.17 -23.91
CA PHE A 42 0.43 0.36 -23.90
C PHE A 42 1.18 -0.27 -22.73
N TYR A 43 2.20 -1.06 -23.04
CA TYR A 43 3.07 -1.68 -22.03
C TYR A 43 4.04 -0.69 -21.37
N SER A 44 4.09 0.56 -21.83
CA SER A 44 4.94 1.59 -21.23
C SER A 44 4.18 2.37 -20.16
N SER A 45 4.76 2.41 -18.96
CA SER A 45 4.34 3.31 -17.88
C SER A 45 4.83 4.75 -18.10
N GLU A 46 5.60 4.99 -19.16
CA GLU A 46 6.15 6.29 -19.52
C GLU A 46 5.17 7.12 -20.35
N ARG A 47 5.15 8.42 -20.09
CA ARG A 47 4.30 9.41 -20.74
C ARG A 47 5.15 10.56 -21.24
N THR A 48 4.97 10.92 -22.50
CA THR A 48 5.55 12.15 -23.05
C THR A 48 4.51 13.25 -23.00
N VAL A 49 4.79 14.32 -22.26
CA VAL A 49 3.87 15.45 -22.05
C VAL A 49 4.54 16.74 -22.46
N THR A 50 3.87 17.52 -23.32
CA THR A 50 4.33 18.84 -23.73
C THR A 50 3.53 19.91 -23.02
N ILE A 51 4.21 20.82 -22.31
CA ILE A 51 3.61 21.93 -21.58
C ILE A 51 4.14 23.24 -22.14
N ARG A 52 3.23 24.19 -22.35
CA ARG A 52 3.58 25.56 -22.72
C ARG A 52 3.62 26.46 -21.51
N ARG A 53 4.62 27.33 -21.48
CA ARG A 53 4.85 28.32 -20.45
C ARG A 53 3.75 29.39 -20.48
N GLN A 54 3.21 29.72 -19.31
CA GLN A 54 2.38 30.90 -19.10
C GLN A 54 3.26 32.09 -18.74
N THR A 55 2.91 33.27 -19.27
CA THR A 55 3.72 34.50 -19.18
C THR A 55 4.02 34.93 -17.74
N ILE A 56 3.11 34.63 -16.79
CA ILE A 56 3.21 35.04 -15.38
C ILE A 56 3.56 33.85 -14.47
N GLU A 57 2.99 32.67 -14.72
CA GLU A 57 3.02 31.55 -13.76
C GLU A 57 3.94 30.37 -14.18
N GLY A 58 4.67 30.52 -15.29
CA GLY A 58 5.60 29.49 -15.77
C GLY A 58 4.87 28.24 -16.26
N PHE A 59 5.36 27.05 -15.89
CA PHE A 59 4.77 25.78 -16.32
C PHE A 59 3.77 25.18 -15.32
N GLY A 60 3.67 25.74 -14.11
CA GLY A 60 2.81 25.20 -13.05
C GLY A 60 3.24 23.89 -12.42
N LEU A 61 4.55 23.63 -12.44
CA LEU A 61 5.18 22.49 -11.79
C LEU A 61 6.18 22.97 -10.74
N SER A 62 6.24 22.26 -9.61
CA SER A 62 7.40 22.30 -8.73
C SER A 62 8.15 20.98 -8.86
N ILE A 63 9.46 21.08 -9.09
CA ILE A 63 10.34 19.93 -9.26
C ILE A 63 11.29 19.88 -8.07
N LYS A 64 11.53 18.68 -7.55
CA LYS A 64 12.49 18.40 -6.49
C LYS A 64 13.40 17.24 -6.89
N GLY A 65 14.53 17.13 -6.22
CA GLY A 65 15.53 16.10 -6.48
C GLY A 65 16.58 16.55 -7.50
N GLY A 66 17.53 15.66 -7.76
CA GLY A 66 18.72 15.97 -8.52
C GLY A 66 19.81 14.92 -8.32
N ALA A 67 20.62 14.75 -9.36
CA ALA A 67 21.69 13.74 -9.40
C ALA A 67 22.77 14.01 -8.35
N GLU A 68 22.95 15.26 -7.95
CA GLU A 68 23.93 15.70 -6.95
C GLU A 68 23.74 15.03 -5.58
N HIS A 69 22.49 14.71 -5.22
CA HIS A 69 22.16 14.02 -3.98
C HIS A 69 21.68 12.58 -4.22
N LYS A 70 21.78 12.06 -5.45
CA LYS A 70 21.21 10.76 -5.86
C LYS A 70 19.71 10.67 -5.60
N ILE A 71 19.03 11.80 -5.72
CA ILE A 71 17.59 11.91 -5.50
C ILE A 71 16.91 11.95 -6.87
N PRO A 72 15.90 11.11 -7.14
CA PRO A 72 15.20 11.16 -8.42
C PRO A 72 14.57 12.54 -8.63
N VAL A 73 14.64 13.06 -9.85
CA VAL A 73 14.00 14.32 -10.23
C VAL A 73 12.50 14.06 -10.37
N VAL A 74 11.68 14.68 -9.52
CA VAL A 74 10.25 14.38 -9.42
C VAL A 74 9.38 15.64 -9.41
N ILE A 75 8.16 15.51 -9.92
CA ILE A 75 7.11 16.51 -9.77
C ILE A 75 6.56 16.44 -8.35
N SER A 76 6.88 17.45 -7.53
CA SER A 76 6.45 17.54 -6.13
C SER A 76 5.13 18.28 -5.95
N LYS A 77 4.76 19.15 -6.89
CA LYS A 77 3.52 19.93 -6.86
C LYS A 77 3.08 20.26 -8.29
N ILE A 78 1.78 20.24 -8.51
CA ILE A 78 1.13 20.78 -9.70
C ILE A 78 0.23 21.93 -9.24
N SER A 79 0.41 23.10 -9.82
CA SER A 79 -0.37 24.30 -9.47
C SER A 79 -1.78 24.21 -10.06
N LYS A 80 -2.77 24.57 -9.24
CA LYS A 80 -4.17 24.61 -9.67
C LYS A 80 -4.38 25.60 -10.81
N GLU A 81 -5.28 25.27 -11.72
CA GLU A 81 -5.74 26.08 -12.86
C GLU A 81 -4.64 26.45 -13.88
N GLN A 82 -3.48 25.80 -13.78
CA GLN A 82 -2.34 26.03 -14.68
C GLN A 82 -2.21 24.97 -15.77
N LYS A 83 -1.38 25.25 -16.78
CA LYS A 83 -1.23 24.36 -17.96
C LYS A 83 -0.87 22.92 -17.62
N ALA A 84 -0.06 22.70 -16.59
CA ALA A 84 0.27 21.36 -16.12
C ALA A 84 -0.96 20.60 -15.59
N GLU A 85 -1.78 21.22 -14.72
CA GLU A 85 -3.00 20.58 -14.20
C GLU A 85 -4.02 20.36 -15.31
N LEU A 86 -4.25 21.39 -16.13
CA LEU A 86 -5.21 21.35 -17.23
C LEU A 86 -4.85 20.33 -18.31
N SER A 87 -3.58 19.92 -18.41
CA SER A 87 -3.17 18.83 -19.30
C SER A 87 -3.78 17.49 -18.88
N GLY A 88 -3.97 17.25 -17.58
CA GLY A 88 -4.42 15.96 -17.03
C GLY A 88 -3.45 14.79 -17.26
N LEU A 89 -2.24 15.05 -17.77
CA LEU A 89 -1.27 14.00 -18.15
C LEU A 89 -0.13 13.82 -17.13
N LEU A 90 -0.02 14.72 -16.15
CA LEU A 90 1.04 14.75 -15.14
C LEU A 90 0.47 14.54 -13.74
N PHE A 91 1.21 13.83 -12.91
CA PHE A 91 0.82 13.51 -11.55
C PHE A 91 1.92 13.86 -10.55
N ILE A 92 1.52 14.27 -9.34
CA ILE A 92 2.47 14.41 -8.24
C ILE A 92 3.08 13.04 -7.94
N GLY A 93 4.41 12.96 -7.93
CA GLY A 93 5.16 11.70 -7.83
C GLY A 93 5.69 11.18 -9.17
N ASP A 94 5.39 11.84 -10.28
CA ASP A 94 6.01 11.53 -11.58
C ASP A 94 7.51 11.84 -11.53
N GLY A 95 8.32 10.83 -11.85
CA GLY A 95 9.76 10.95 -12.07
C GLY A 95 10.02 11.44 -13.49
N ILE A 96 10.82 12.49 -13.62
CA ILE A 96 11.23 13.06 -14.89
C ILE A 96 12.43 12.28 -15.41
N LEU A 97 12.22 11.53 -16.49
CA LEU A 97 13.23 10.67 -17.11
C LEU A 97 14.02 11.43 -18.16
N GLN A 98 13.34 12.29 -18.93
CA GLN A 98 13.96 13.10 -19.97
C GLN A 98 13.28 14.46 -20.08
N VAL A 99 14.08 15.50 -20.32
CA VAL A 99 13.61 16.85 -20.64
C VAL A 99 14.09 17.20 -22.04
N GLN A 100 13.16 17.60 -22.91
CA GLN A 100 13.45 18.16 -24.21
C GLN A 100 12.90 19.59 -24.25
N VAL A 101 13.80 20.57 -24.34
CA VAL A 101 13.42 21.98 -24.52
C VAL A 101 13.25 22.22 -26.02
N LEU A 102 12.03 22.56 -26.44
CA LEU A 102 11.74 22.82 -27.85
C LEU A 102 12.19 24.23 -28.24
N ARG A 103 12.52 24.39 -29.52
CA ARG A 103 13.28 25.51 -30.13
C ARG A 103 12.64 26.91 -30.00
N ASN A 104 11.50 27.06 -29.34
CA ASN A 104 10.77 28.32 -29.16
C ASN A 104 11.24 29.09 -27.92
N ALA A 105 12.53 29.42 -27.82
CA ALA A 105 13.09 30.23 -26.72
C ALA A 105 12.73 29.77 -25.28
N GLY A 106 12.43 28.48 -25.08
CA GLY A 106 12.00 27.96 -23.76
C GLY A 106 10.52 28.20 -23.42
N GLU A 107 9.67 28.56 -24.38
CA GLU A 107 8.22 28.65 -24.20
C GLU A 107 7.53 27.28 -24.09
N GLU A 108 8.14 26.21 -24.60
CA GLU A 108 7.57 24.87 -24.60
C GLU A 108 8.59 23.84 -24.14
N VAL A 109 8.16 22.97 -23.22
CA VAL A 109 8.96 21.87 -22.69
C VAL A 109 8.23 20.56 -22.90
N THR A 110 8.95 19.56 -23.39
CA THR A 110 8.47 18.19 -23.49
C THR A 110 9.17 17.34 -22.44
N LEU A 111 8.38 16.72 -21.56
CA LEU A 111 8.84 15.87 -20.46
C LEU A 111 8.47 14.43 -20.76
N THR A 112 9.43 13.52 -20.65
CA THR A 112 9.14 12.09 -20.55
C THR A 112 9.13 11.71 -19.07
N VAL A 113 8.00 11.22 -18.58
CA VAL A 113 7.78 10.95 -17.16
C VAL A 113 7.24 9.55 -16.92
N SER A 114 7.50 9.00 -15.74
CA SER A 114 6.88 7.76 -15.25
C SER A 114 6.42 7.94 -13.82
N PHE A 115 5.27 7.36 -13.44
CA PHE A 115 4.80 7.47 -12.06
C PHE A 115 5.69 6.64 -11.13
N LEU A 116 6.29 7.29 -10.12
CA LEU A 116 7.08 6.57 -9.12
C LEU A 116 6.15 5.97 -8.07
N LYS A 117 5.92 4.66 -8.20
CA LYS A 117 5.14 3.85 -7.24
C LYS A 117 5.67 3.97 -5.81
N LYS A 118 6.98 4.11 -5.67
CA LYS A 118 7.67 4.36 -4.41
C LYS A 118 7.98 5.85 -4.29
N THR A 119 7.23 6.52 -3.42
CA THR A 119 7.43 7.94 -3.12
C THR A 119 8.81 8.15 -2.47
N PRO A 120 9.69 8.97 -3.06
CA PRO A 120 10.95 9.33 -2.41
C PRO A 120 10.74 9.96 -1.03
N ALA A 121 11.64 9.71 -0.08
CA ALA A 121 11.48 10.12 1.32
C ALA A 121 11.12 11.61 1.53
N PHE A 122 11.65 12.52 0.70
CA PHE A 122 11.38 13.96 0.79
C PHE A 122 9.99 14.40 0.28
N LEU A 123 9.26 13.51 -0.38
CA LEU A 123 7.85 13.70 -0.74
C LEU A 123 6.91 13.08 0.30
N LYS A 124 7.43 12.29 1.25
CA LYS A 124 6.65 11.76 2.37
C LYS A 124 6.44 12.90 3.37
N LEU A 125 5.25 13.48 3.37
CA LEU A 125 4.82 14.32 4.50
C LEU A 125 4.76 13.40 5.73
N PRO A 126 5.29 13.81 6.90
CA PRO A 126 5.10 13.04 8.11
C PRO A 126 3.60 12.87 8.35
N LEU A 127 3.17 11.61 8.51
CA LEU A 127 1.85 11.32 9.08
C LEU A 127 1.91 11.92 10.50
N CYS A 128 1.29 13.07 10.69
CA CYS A 128 1.38 13.82 11.93
C CYS A 128 0.89 12.93 13.08
N GLU A 129 1.82 12.58 13.98
CA GLU A 129 1.53 12.21 15.35
C GLU A 129 0.77 13.36 16.02
N ASP A 130 -0.19 12.99 16.87
CA ASP A 130 -1.06 13.88 17.62
C ASP A 130 -0.30 15.08 18.23
N CYS A 131 -0.54 16.29 17.71
CA CYS A 131 -0.11 17.52 18.35
C CYS A 131 -0.93 17.73 19.63
N THR A 132 -0.45 17.19 20.75
CA THR A 132 -0.86 17.65 22.09
C THR A 132 -0.05 18.88 22.45
N CYS A 133 -0.44 20.03 21.89
CA CYS A 133 0.10 21.31 22.37
C CYS A 133 -0.60 21.69 23.69
N VAL A 134 0.09 21.45 24.80
CA VAL A 134 -0.25 22.04 26.11
C VAL A 134 0.07 23.54 26.03
N PRO A 135 -0.86 24.45 26.32
CA PRO A 135 -0.58 25.88 26.26
C PRO A 135 0.34 26.24 27.43
N SER A 136 1.56 26.65 27.12
CA SER A 136 2.46 27.26 28.10
C SER A 136 2.56 28.75 27.81
N ASP A 137 1.91 29.54 28.65
CA ASP A 137 2.08 30.98 28.71
C ASP A 137 3.53 31.32 29.06
N GLN A 138 4.27 31.89 28.10
CA GLN A 138 5.20 32.99 28.36
C GLN A 138 5.78 33.57 27.06
N SER A 139 5.61 34.88 26.95
CA SER A 139 6.18 35.77 25.94
C SER A 139 7.70 35.68 25.86
N SER A 140 8.25 35.55 24.65
CA SER A 140 9.54 36.13 24.23
C SER A 140 9.67 36.05 22.72
N GLY A 141 9.76 37.21 22.08
CA GLY A 141 9.80 37.35 20.63
C GLY A 141 11.11 36.88 20.02
N THR A 142 11.02 35.94 19.08
CA THR A 142 11.90 35.87 17.91
C THR A 142 11.03 35.38 16.73
N SER A 143 10.96 36.15 15.66
CA SER A 143 10.17 35.84 14.47
C SER A 143 10.84 34.73 13.67
N SER A 144 10.27 33.52 13.71
CA SER A 144 10.58 32.43 12.76
C SER A 144 9.57 32.47 11.61
N PRO A 145 9.98 32.56 10.33
CA PRO A 145 9.05 32.58 9.21
C PRO A 145 8.78 31.14 8.76
N LEU A 146 8.01 30.38 9.54
CA LEU A 146 7.62 29.01 9.17
C LEU A 146 6.16 28.66 9.50
N CYS A 147 5.28 29.66 9.59
CA CYS A 147 3.86 29.41 9.79
C CYS A 147 2.99 30.49 9.14
N ASP A 148 2.99 30.54 7.81
CA ASP A 148 1.81 31.03 7.10
C ASP A 148 1.64 30.32 5.76
N SER A 149 0.96 29.19 5.80
CA SER A 149 0.30 28.61 4.63
C SER A 149 -0.82 27.73 5.14
N GLY A 150 -2.01 28.35 5.22
CA GLY A 150 -3.26 27.67 5.52
C GLY A 150 -3.48 26.49 4.57
N LEU A 151 -3.37 25.28 5.12
CA LEU A 151 -3.91 24.05 4.54
C LEU A 151 -4.75 23.37 5.61
N HIS A 152 -5.96 23.87 5.82
CA HIS A 152 -6.98 23.12 6.54
C HIS A 152 -7.58 22.09 5.57
N LEU A 153 -6.94 20.93 5.45
CA LEU A 153 -7.59 19.75 4.89
C LEU A 153 -8.31 19.06 6.03
N ASN A 154 -9.62 19.33 6.16
CA ASN A 154 -10.52 18.57 7.00
C ASN A 154 -10.49 17.09 6.58
N TYR A 155 -9.73 16.27 7.31
CA TYR A 155 -9.84 14.83 7.25
C TYR A 155 -10.98 14.41 8.20
N HIS A 156 -12.18 14.23 7.66
CA HIS A 156 -13.30 13.64 8.39
C HIS A 156 -13.48 12.19 7.94
N PRO A 157 -13.55 11.17 8.83
CA PRO A 157 -13.45 9.76 8.43
C PRO A 157 -14.73 9.16 7.82
N ASN A 158 -15.80 9.92 7.63
CA ASN A 158 -17.07 9.41 7.14
C ASN A 158 -17.49 10.14 5.86
N ASN A 159 -17.05 9.64 4.71
CA ASN A 159 -17.81 9.74 3.47
C ASN A 159 -17.42 8.59 2.53
N THR A 160 -18.21 7.53 2.60
CA THR A 160 -18.47 6.62 1.49
C THR A 160 -19.04 7.40 0.31
N ASP A 161 -18.46 7.17 -0.86
CA ASP A 161 -18.98 7.41 -2.19
C ASP A 161 -19.13 8.85 -2.73
N THR A 162 -18.72 8.98 -4.00
CA THR A 162 -18.96 10.09 -4.94
C THR A 162 -18.13 11.39 -4.79
N LEU A 163 -16.89 11.33 -5.28
CA LEU A 163 -16.29 12.48 -5.99
C LEU A 163 -15.83 12.03 -7.38
N SER A 164 -16.82 11.81 -8.26
CA SER A 164 -16.61 11.84 -9.69
C SER A 164 -16.26 13.28 -10.10
N CYS A 165 -14.98 13.57 -10.27
CA CYS A 165 -14.53 14.73 -11.03
C CYS A 165 -13.87 14.24 -12.32
N SER A 166 -14.61 14.26 -13.42
CA SER A 166 -14.06 14.34 -14.79
C SER A 166 -15.17 14.35 -15.83
N SER A 167 -15.82 15.51 -16.01
CA SER A 167 -16.72 15.77 -17.15
C SER A 167 -16.29 17.04 -17.87
N TRP A 168 -15.06 17.09 -18.39
CA TRP A 168 -14.55 18.20 -19.19
C TRP A 168 -14.17 17.66 -20.59
N PRO A 169 -14.39 18.43 -21.67
CA PRO A 169 -14.49 17.89 -23.03
C PRO A 169 -13.15 17.32 -23.48
N THR A 170 -13.17 16.04 -23.84
CA THR A 170 -12.00 15.23 -24.16
C THR A 170 -11.58 15.53 -25.60
N SER A 171 -10.35 16.00 -25.79
CA SER A 171 -9.64 15.73 -27.04
C SER A 171 -9.51 14.21 -27.20
N PRO A 172 -9.40 13.66 -28.44
CA PRO A 172 -9.26 12.21 -28.66
C PRO A 172 -7.87 11.66 -28.26
N GLY A 173 -7.27 12.21 -27.20
CA GLY A 173 -5.94 11.87 -26.71
C GLY A 173 -5.95 10.79 -25.62
N LEU A 174 -4.76 10.29 -25.30
CA LEU A 174 -4.51 9.32 -24.23
C LEU A 174 -5.00 9.88 -22.89
N ARG A 175 -5.93 9.19 -22.24
CA ARG A 175 -6.42 9.49 -20.89
C ARG A 175 -5.65 8.65 -19.88
N TRP A 176 -5.10 9.30 -18.87
CA TRP A 176 -4.37 8.66 -17.77
C TRP A 176 -5.07 8.92 -16.45
N GLU A 177 -5.09 7.92 -15.57
CA GLU A 177 -5.74 8.03 -14.27
C GLU A 177 -4.90 7.39 -13.18
N LYS A 178 -4.89 8.04 -12.01
CA LYS A 178 -4.33 7.48 -10.79
C LYS A 178 -5.32 6.47 -10.20
N ARG A 179 -4.98 5.18 -10.19
CA ARG A 179 -5.83 4.09 -9.70
C ARG A 179 -5.09 3.19 -8.73
N TRP A 180 -5.86 2.48 -7.90
CA TRP A 180 -5.35 1.35 -7.14
C TRP A 180 -5.29 0.15 -8.08
N VAL A 181 -4.11 -0.44 -8.22
CA VAL A 181 -3.84 -1.58 -9.08
C VAL A 181 -3.42 -2.76 -8.20
N ASP A 182 -3.92 -3.95 -8.52
CA ASP A 182 -3.63 -5.16 -7.76
C ASP A 182 -2.13 -5.47 -7.82
N LEU A 183 -1.49 -5.42 -6.64
CA LEU A 183 -0.10 -5.78 -6.44
C LEU A 183 0.02 -7.27 -6.10
N ARG A 184 -0.80 -7.74 -5.14
CA ARG A 184 -0.81 -9.13 -4.67
C ARG A 184 -2.22 -9.58 -4.33
N LEU A 185 -2.51 -10.85 -4.61
CA LEU A 185 -3.73 -11.54 -4.21
C LEU A 185 -3.33 -12.69 -3.30
N ILE A 186 -3.85 -12.72 -2.07
CA ILE A 186 -3.53 -13.73 -1.06
C ILE A 186 -4.77 -14.58 -0.80
N PRO A 187 -4.82 -15.84 -1.30
CA PRO A 187 -5.91 -16.76 -1.01
C PRO A 187 -5.95 -17.11 0.48
N LEU A 188 -7.10 -16.90 1.12
CA LEU A 188 -7.25 -17.06 2.56
C LEU A 188 -7.45 -18.51 3.02
N LEU A 189 -7.80 -19.42 2.13
CA LEU A 189 -7.96 -20.83 2.51
C LEU A 189 -6.62 -21.38 3.00
N HIS A 190 -6.57 -21.76 4.28
CA HIS A 190 -5.37 -22.22 4.97
C HIS A 190 -4.20 -21.22 4.97
N SER A 191 -4.48 -19.92 4.79
CA SER A 191 -3.51 -18.87 5.12
C SER A 191 -3.22 -18.85 6.63
N HIS A 192 -2.08 -18.29 7.03
CA HIS A 192 -1.81 -17.94 8.42
C HIS A 192 -1.49 -16.46 8.60
N LEU A 193 -1.73 -16.00 9.82
CA LEU A 193 -1.43 -14.67 10.29
C LEU A 193 -0.20 -14.74 11.19
N SER A 194 0.71 -13.80 11.04
CA SER A 194 1.85 -13.65 11.94
C SER A 194 2.01 -12.19 12.36
N GLN A 195 2.14 -11.97 13.66
CA GLN A 195 2.58 -10.70 14.21
C GLN A 195 4.03 -10.75 14.71
N HIS A 196 4.65 -11.93 14.77
CA HIS A 196 5.98 -12.11 15.35
C HIS A 196 7.09 -11.77 14.35
N ILE A 197 8.16 -11.16 14.85
CA ILE A 197 9.39 -10.97 14.08
C ILE A 197 10.04 -12.36 13.93
N PRO A 198 10.30 -12.83 12.69
CA PRO A 198 10.89 -14.15 12.46
C PRO A 198 12.20 -14.34 13.26
N GLY A 199 12.31 -15.48 13.94
CA GLY A 199 13.48 -15.80 14.78
C GLY A 199 13.52 -15.11 16.15
N SER A 200 12.39 -14.53 16.61
CA SER A 200 12.27 -13.93 17.94
C SER A 200 10.89 -14.13 18.54
N ASP A 201 10.78 -13.90 19.85
CA ASP A 201 9.50 -13.90 20.59
C ASP A 201 8.81 -12.53 20.61
N VAL A 202 9.28 -11.59 19.77
CA VAL A 202 8.81 -10.21 19.77
C VAL A 202 7.62 -10.07 18.84
N CYS A 203 6.47 -9.70 19.41
CA CYS A 203 5.25 -9.39 18.67
C CYS A 203 5.23 -7.93 18.21
N ARG A 204 4.85 -7.69 16.95
CA ARG A 204 4.60 -6.36 16.40
C ARG A 204 3.24 -5.86 16.88
N LYS A 205 3.22 -4.80 17.69
CA LYS A 205 1.97 -4.26 18.28
C LYS A 205 0.97 -3.77 17.23
N ASN A 206 1.44 -3.05 16.21
CA ASN A 206 0.58 -2.42 15.20
C ASN A 206 0.86 -2.95 13.80
N ALA A 207 1.43 -4.15 13.67
CA ALA A 207 1.72 -4.71 12.37
C ALA A 207 1.51 -6.21 12.32
N PHE A 208 1.19 -6.70 11.13
CA PHE A 208 0.95 -8.11 10.88
C PHE A 208 1.38 -8.51 9.46
N GLN A 209 1.45 -9.81 9.24
CA GLN A 209 1.70 -10.43 7.94
C GLN A 209 0.64 -11.49 7.69
N VAL A 210 0.27 -11.66 6.43
CA VAL A 210 -0.58 -12.76 5.97
C VAL A 210 0.25 -13.59 5.01
N ILE A 211 0.31 -14.89 5.26
CA ILE A 211 1.08 -15.83 4.45
C ILE A 211 0.10 -16.86 3.90
N ALA A 212 0.04 -16.96 2.58
CA ALA A 212 -0.77 -17.95 1.87
C ALA A 212 -0.22 -19.37 2.01
N VAL A 213 -1.04 -20.35 1.64
CA VAL A 213 -0.70 -21.78 1.64
C VAL A 213 0.52 -22.12 0.78
N ASP A 214 0.73 -21.37 -0.30
CA ASP A 214 1.87 -21.51 -1.23
C ASP A 214 3.14 -20.79 -0.74
N GLY A 215 3.09 -20.17 0.45
CA GLY A 215 4.19 -19.41 1.04
C GLY A 215 4.27 -17.95 0.57
N VAL A 216 3.37 -17.50 -0.31
CA VAL A 216 3.33 -16.08 -0.72
C VAL A 216 2.95 -15.22 0.48
N CYS A 217 3.84 -14.29 0.85
CA CYS A 217 3.67 -13.39 1.99
C CYS A 217 3.19 -12.02 1.52
N SER A 218 2.35 -11.36 2.34
CA SER A 218 1.95 -9.98 2.12
C SER A 218 3.13 -9.01 2.15
N GLY A 219 4.13 -9.28 3.00
CA GLY A 219 5.01 -8.27 3.60
C GLY A 219 4.42 -7.75 4.92
N VAL A 220 5.19 -6.96 5.68
CA VAL A 220 4.75 -6.40 6.97
C VAL A 220 3.79 -5.24 6.73
N ILE A 221 2.53 -5.43 7.09
CA ILE A 221 1.48 -4.41 7.04
C ILE A 221 1.46 -3.71 8.39
N THR A 222 1.67 -2.40 8.40
CA THR A 222 1.61 -1.55 9.59
C THR A 222 0.33 -0.72 9.59
N CYS A 223 -0.43 -0.82 10.67
CA CYS A 223 -1.62 -0.05 10.94
C CYS A 223 -1.30 1.20 11.77
N PRO A 224 -2.11 2.28 11.67
CA PRO A 224 -1.94 3.48 12.47
C PRO A 224 -2.06 3.19 13.97
N THR A 225 -3.04 2.36 14.34
CA THR A 225 -3.34 2.01 15.74
C THR A 225 -3.30 0.50 15.98
N ALA A 226 -3.11 0.10 17.23
CA ALA A 226 -3.21 -1.30 17.65
C ALA A 226 -4.64 -1.85 17.49
N GLU A 227 -5.65 -0.99 17.67
CA GLU A 227 -7.06 -1.34 17.53
C GLU A 227 -7.41 -1.66 16.08
N ASP A 228 -6.97 -0.82 15.13
CA ASP A 228 -7.12 -1.10 13.69
C ASP A 228 -6.46 -2.42 13.31
N CYS A 229 -5.25 -2.66 13.81
CA CYS A 229 -4.49 -3.90 13.59
C CYS A 229 -5.30 -5.11 14.08
N LEU A 230 -5.83 -5.04 15.31
CA LEU A 230 -6.63 -6.11 15.90
C LEU A 230 -7.92 -6.38 15.12
N ASP A 231 -8.62 -5.33 14.68
CA ASP A 231 -9.86 -5.47 13.90
C ASP A 231 -9.57 -6.11 12.52
N TRP A 232 -8.44 -5.81 11.89
CA TRP A 232 -8.00 -6.51 10.68
C TRP A 232 -7.66 -7.97 10.92
N LEU A 233 -6.89 -8.27 11.97
CA LEU A 233 -6.55 -9.64 12.34
C LEU A 233 -7.79 -10.47 12.61
N GLN A 234 -8.75 -9.93 13.36
CA GLN A 234 -10.01 -10.61 13.66
C GLN A 234 -10.83 -10.88 12.39
N ALA A 235 -10.94 -9.90 11.49
CA ALA A 235 -11.67 -10.05 10.24
C ALA A 235 -11.03 -11.12 9.34
N ILE A 236 -9.71 -11.11 9.19
CA ILE A 236 -8.98 -12.07 8.35
C ILE A 236 -9.06 -13.47 8.98
N ALA A 237 -8.80 -13.61 10.28
CA ALA A 237 -8.87 -14.89 11.00
C ALA A 237 -10.27 -15.52 10.90
N THR A 238 -11.32 -14.70 10.97
CA THR A 238 -12.71 -15.15 10.80
C THR A 238 -12.94 -15.75 9.42
N ASN A 239 -12.45 -15.09 8.35
CA ASN A 239 -12.55 -15.60 6.98
C ASN A 239 -11.76 -16.90 6.80
N ILE A 240 -10.50 -16.96 7.26
CA ILE A 240 -9.66 -18.17 7.20
C ILE A 240 -10.35 -19.35 7.91
N SER A 241 -10.88 -19.12 9.12
CA SER A 241 -11.59 -20.14 9.90
C SER A 241 -12.85 -20.63 9.18
N ALA A 242 -13.65 -19.73 8.61
CA ALA A 242 -14.86 -20.08 7.88
C ALA A 242 -14.55 -20.91 6.62
N LEU A 243 -13.53 -20.53 5.85
CA LEU A 243 -13.08 -21.26 4.67
C LEU A 243 -12.53 -22.64 5.04
N THR A 244 -11.72 -22.72 6.09
CA THR A 244 -11.15 -23.98 6.58
C THR A 244 -12.25 -24.93 7.05
N LYS A 245 -13.21 -24.45 7.85
CA LYS A 245 -14.38 -25.25 8.28
C LYS A 245 -15.20 -25.74 7.10
N HIS A 246 -15.43 -24.89 6.09
CA HIS A 246 -16.14 -25.27 4.89
C HIS A 246 -15.38 -26.33 4.09
N ASN A 247 -14.06 -26.19 3.94
CA ASN A 247 -13.21 -27.17 3.26
C ASN A 247 -13.24 -28.53 4.00
N VAL A 248 -13.01 -28.53 5.31
CA VAL A 248 -13.08 -29.73 6.15
C VAL A 248 -14.44 -30.43 6.01
N LYS A 249 -15.55 -29.68 6.05
CA LYS A 249 -16.90 -30.24 5.84
C LYS A 249 -17.05 -30.90 4.47
N LYS A 250 -16.45 -30.32 3.41
CA LYS A 250 -16.46 -30.89 2.06
C LYS A 250 -15.65 -32.18 1.99
N ILE A 251 -14.45 -32.20 2.56
CA ILE A 251 -13.56 -33.36 2.59
C ILE A 251 -14.19 -34.52 3.39
N ASN A 252 -14.77 -34.22 4.55
CA ASN A 252 -15.37 -35.21 5.44
C ASN A 252 -16.57 -35.96 4.84
N LYS A 253 -17.16 -35.48 3.74
CA LYS A 253 -18.19 -36.23 3.00
C LYS A 253 -17.66 -37.55 2.43
N ASN A 254 -16.34 -37.66 2.23
CA ASN A 254 -15.69 -38.84 1.67
C ASN A 254 -15.16 -39.81 2.75
N PHE A 255 -15.38 -39.51 4.04
CA PHE A 255 -14.83 -40.30 5.15
C PHE A 255 -15.93 -40.78 6.11
N PRO A 256 -15.80 -42.00 6.67
CA PRO A 256 -16.67 -42.44 7.75
C PRO A 256 -16.45 -41.59 9.00
N VAL A 257 -17.46 -41.50 9.87
CA VAL A 257 -17.48 -40.60 11.04
C VAL A 257 -16.23 -40.73 11.92
N ASN A 258 -15.73 -41.95 12.13
CA ASN A 258 -14.54 -42.24 12.93
C ASN A 258 -13.20 -41.84 12.28
N GLN A 259 -13.21 -41.46 11.00
CA GLN A 259 -12.03 -40.99 10.26
C GLN A 259 -12.20 -39.57 9.74
N GLN A 260 -13.18 -38.82 10.23
CA GLN A 260 -13.37 -37.43 9.85
C GLN A 260 -12.27 -36.54 10.44
N ILE A 261 -11.95 -35.49 9.69
CA ILE A 261 -11.07 -34.41 10.12
C ILE A 261 -11.82 -33.56 11.14
N ILE A 262 -11.25 -33.44 12.33
CA ILE A 262 -11.79 -32.71 13.49
C ILE A 262 -11.21 -31.30 13.52
N PHE A 263 -9.93 -31.17 13.17
CA PHE A 263 -9.20 -29.91 13.20
C PHE A 263 -8.19 -29.84 12.06
N MET A 264 -8.05 -28.66 11.47
CA MET A 264 -6.95 -28.28 10.58
C MET A 264 -6.57 -26.83 10.88
N GLY A 265 -5.29 -26.56 11.04
CA GLY A 265 -4.82 -25.21 11.30
C GLY A 265 -3.33 -25.10 11.54
N TRP A 266 -2.85 -23.87 11.47
CA TRP A 266 -1.47 -23.53 11.79
C TRP A 266 -1.25 -23.44 13.30
N VAL A 267 -0.07 -23.86 13.72
CA VAL A 267 0.44 -23.75 15.09
C VAL A 267 1.91 -23.36 15.04
N ASP A 268 2.43 -22.77 16.10
CA ASP A 268 3.85 -22.51 16.25
C ASP A 268 4.49 -23.60 17.12
N GLU A 269 5.51 -24.28 16.58
CA GLU A 269 6.31 -25.28 17.27
C GLU A 269 7.60 -24.61 17.79
N LYS A 270 7.86 -24.68 19.09
CA LYS A 270 9.15 -24.24 19.65
C LYS A 270 10.23 -25.25 19.30
N GLU A 271 11.27 -24.82 18.60
CA GLU A 271 12.43 -25.66 18.29
C GLU A 271 13.33 -25.79 19.51
N GLN A 272 13.72 -27.03 19.81
CA GLN A 272 14.52 -27.37 20.97
C GLN A 272 15.99 -27.43 20.56
N ASP A 273 16.55 -26.27 20.18
CA ASP A 273 17.97 -26.17 19.82
C ASP A 273 18.78 -25.57 20.97
N SER A 274 19.90 -26.21 21.30
CA SER A 274 20.76 -25.88 22.45
C SER A 274 21.50 -24.54 22.31
N VAL A 275 21.55 -23.98 21.08
CA VAL A 275 22.28 -22.75 20.75
C VAL A 275 21.33 -21.57 20.51
N GLN A 276 20.06 -21.82 20.14
CA GLN A 276 19.03 -20.80 19.87
C GLN A 276 17.70 -21.22 20.53
N ASP A 277 17.59 -21.03 21.85
CA ASP A 277 16.44 -21.40 22.71
C ASP A 277 15.11 -20.68 22.38
N ARG A 278 15.00 -19.96 21.26
CA ARG A 278 13.87 -19.07 20.93
C ARG A 278 13.47 -19.06 19.45
N MET A 279 13.69 -20.17 18.75
CA MET A 279 13.19 -20.30 17.38
C MET A 279 11.83 -21.00 17.39
N TYR A 280 10.79 -20.30 16.90
CA TYR A 280 9.50 -20.91 16.61
C TYR A 280 9.41 -21.14 15.11
N SER A 281 8.92 -22.32 14.71
CA SER A 281 8.56 -22.58 13.31
C SER A 281 7.09 -22.93 13.19
N SER A 282 6.41 -22.29 12.24
CA SER A 282 5.01 -22.54 11.98
C SER A 282 4.84 -23.91 11.30
N LYS A 283 3.94 -24.73 11.85
CA LYS A 283 3.58 -26.06 11.35
C LYS A 283 2.09 -26.13 11.10
N PHE A 284 1.68 -26.92 10.12
CA PHE A 284 0.28 -27.18 9.87
C PHE A 284 -0.12 -28.51 10.49
N LEU A 285 -1.12 -28.49 11.37
CA LEU A 285 -1.64 -29.70 12.01
C LEU A 285 -2.99 -30.09 11.42
N ALA A 286 -3.21 -31.41 11.32
CA ALA A 286 -4.53 -31.98 11.07
C ALA A 286 -4.82 -33.11 12.07
N LEU A 287 -5.97 -33.03 12.75
CA LEU A 287 -6.48 -34.12 13.57
C LEU A 287 -7.56 -34.86 12.79
N ARG A 288 -7.34 -36.14 12.50
CA ARG A 288 -8.28 -37.00 11.77
C ARG A 288 -8.54 -38.28 12.57
N GLY A 289 -9.78 -38.47 13.01
CA GLY A 289 -10.10 -39.52 13.98
C GLY A 289 -9.23 -39.39 15.24
N SER A 290 -8.48 -40.45 15.57
CA SER A 290 -7.51 -40.48 16.67
C SER A 290 -6.06 -40.19 16.25
N SER A 291 -5.82 -39.84 14.98
CA SER A 291 -4.49 -39.63 14.42
C SER A 291 -4.19 -38.13 14.26
N LEU A 292 -3.04 -37.70 14.78
CA LEU A 292 -2.51 -36.35 14.61
C LEU A 292 -1.45 -36.35 13.50
N PHE A 293 -1.63 -35.48 12.52
CA PHE A 293 -0.71 -35.28 11.41
C PHE A 293 -0.06 -33.91 11.50
N LYS A 294 1.24 -33.85 11.20
CA LYS A 294 2.04 -32.62 11.15
C LYS A 294 2.63 -32.44 9.76
N PHE A 295 2.46 -31.26 9.19
CA PHE A 295 2.94 -30.90 7.86
C PHE A 295 3.72 -29.59 7.89
N SER A 296 4.62 -29.41 6.93
CA SER A 296 5.30 -28.13 6.68
C SER A 296 4.40 -27.12 5.95
N ALA A 297 3.38 -27.60 5.24
CA ALA A 297 2.38 -26.80 4.55
C ALA A 297 1.03 -27.55 4.53
N PRO A 298 -0.11 -26.86 4.39
CA PRO A 298 -1.41 -27.49 4.26
C PRO A 298 -1.43 -28.57 3.15
N PRO A 299 -1.94 -29.79 3.44
CA PRO A 299 -1.99 -30.91 2.49
C PRO A 299 -3.12 -30.80 1.46
#